data_AF-A0A353FAY2-F1
#
_entry.id   AF-A0A353FAY2-F1
#
_cell.length_a   1.000
_cell.length_b   1.000
_cell.length_c   1.000
_cell.angle_alpha   90.00
_cell.angle_beta   90.00
_cell.angle_gamma   90.00
#
_symmetry.space_group_name_H-M   'P 1'
#
loop_
_entity.id
_entity.type
_entity.pdbx_description
1 polymer ?
#
loop_
_entity_poly.entity_id
_entity_poly.type
_entity_poly.pdbx_seq_one_letter_code
_entity_poly.pdbx_strand_id
1 'polypeptide(L)'
;MKQLKTIQKWAFLLFAGVALNFANAQCPGVLIVNEISNGKSGQQEFIELIAAASTDASCASATTVDISNWIIDDNNGFFSGSSAFSDLGISQGHWRLTEDDVWTSFPVGAYLVLFNALDYDASIAAFNNAAFDPNGIYSTDSAVYVAVGFSLAIEKNSSVPAADSLGGDPNYCTSGSYSVANTWSTAGLRNACGGDGIQTRCPGCKIGLGEPSFFHGFSYGSDNAAQTNPNVDFLDAAHISFAPMDTICATGKAFYLSAGTGANAPEVSGNWSVGADSLVSTPGAPNSVANRTFRDNVESLTNTYNRCPAPEVSEVAKGVLIVTEVSNGPSGSCEYVEMIVAACEEDQFAQYVNIQGWILDDNAGTFNRFRDCGSGKSITAGHLRLAYNDVWDSVAVGSIIVVYNYNDNCYNLDTASFNGPDANGVYWEPVGGPVSGVNPNIESSGSYPSSSDCDYCSPSGNVYEPATSWTGKVGLSNSGDGFQVRCPGCNDIETGEPAFYHGLGYGSLSGWLSIAAGSNDLGGPVENYSSSSGIKYVFVGEDEAEAGNAAFWDRESADTAGTPPASLGQVE
;
A
#
# COMPACT_ATOMS: atom_id res chain seq x y z
N MET A 1 57.10 -22.41 -30.35
CA MET A 1 56.63 -23.48 -31.25
C MET A 1 55.28 -23.97 -30.71
N LYS A 2 54.19 -23.71 -31.45
CA LYS A 2 52.80 -24.26 -31.31
C LYS A 2 52.05 -24.04 -29.97
N GLN A 3 50.76 -23.74 -29.90
CA GLN A 3 49.73 -23.29 -30.84
C GLN A 3 48.46 -23.00 -30.00
N LEU A 4 47.72 -21.95 -30.39
CA LEU A 4 46.27 -21.75 -30.36
C LEU A 4 45.42 -22.16 -29.14
N LYS A 5 44.59 -21.20 -28.66
CA LYS A 5 43.14 -21.23 -28.93
C LYS A 5 42.53 -19.82 -28.83
N THR A 6 41.90 -19.45 -29.94
CA THR A 6 41.06 -18.28 -30.22
C THR A 6 39.72 -18.40 -29.49
N ILE A 7 39.23 -17.34 -28.85
CA ILE A 7 37.80 -17.15 -28.58
C ILE A 7 37.40 -15.78 -29.13
N GLN A 8 36.49 -15.83 -30.11
CA GLN A 8 35.81 -14.72 -30.76
C GLN A 8 35.11 -13.84 -29.72
N LYS A 9 35.46 -12.54 -29.66
CA LYS A 9 34.51 -11.52 -29.20
C LYS A 9 33.73 -11.03 -30.40
N TRP A 10 32.46 -11.40 -30.44
CA TRP A 10 31.48 -10.83 -31.33
C TRP A 10 31.28 -9.36 -30.96
N ALA A 11 31.39 -8.49 -31.96
CA ALA A 11 30.91 -7.13 -31.88
C ALA A 11 29.38 -7.18 -31.82
N PHE A 12 28.81 -6.88 -30.65
CA PHE A 12 27.41 -6.49 -30.55
C PHE A 12 27.33 -5.01 -30.89
N LEU A 13 26.67 -4.70 -32.01
CA LEU A 13 26.21 -3.35 -32.30
C LEU A 13 25.29 -2.91 -31.16
N LEU A 14 25.75 -1.93 -30.38
CA LEU A 14 24.88 -1.13 -29.52
C LEU A 14 24.08 -0.21 -30.46
N PHE A 15 22.90 -0.66 -30.89
CA PHE A 15 21.89 0.26 -31.38
C PHE A 15 21.44 1.06 -30.16
N ALA A 16 21.94 2.30 -30.07
CA ALA A 16 21.33 3.35 -29.26
C ALA A 16 19.94 3.65 -29.85
N GLY A 17 18.98 2.80 -29.54
CA GLY A 17 17.59 3.20 -29.46
C GLY A 17 17.47 4.00 -28.18
N VAL A 18 17.48 5.32 -28.28
CA VAL A 18 16.91 6.19 -27.27
C VAL A 18 15.42 5.84 -27.24
N ALA A 19 15.06 4.81 -26.46
CA ALA A 19 13.73 4.64 -25.97
C ALA A 19 13.56 5.76 -24.95
N LEU A 20 12.91 6.84 -25.36
CA LEU A 20 12.20 7.70 -24.44
C LEU A 20 11.20 6.78 -23.75
N ASN A 21 11.58 6.18 -22.62
CA ASN A 21 10.64 5.62 -21.66
C ASN A 21 9.90 6.82 -21.09
N PHE A 22 8.92 7.33 -21.84
CA PHE A 22 7.74 7.84 -21.18
C PHE A 22 7.23 6.62 -20.42
N ALA A 23 7.34 6.63 -19.09
CA ALA A 23 6.51 5.77 -18.26
C ALA A 23 5.07 6.07 -18.70
N ASN A 24 4.52 5.26 -19.59
CA ASN A 24 3.11 5.36 -19.88
C ASN A 24 2.44 4.91 -18.59
N ALA A 25 1.79 5.84 -17.89
CA ALA A 25 0.95 5.51 -16.75
C ALA A 25 0.07 4.32 -17.14
N GLN A 26 0.18 3.23 -16.40
CA GLN A 26 -0.58 2.01 -16.67
C GLN A 26 -2.07 2.37 -16.65
N CYS A 27 -2.82 1.92 -17.68
CA CYS A 27 -4.23 2.30 -17.81
C CYS A 27 -5.03 1.78 -16.61
N PRO A 28 -5.71 2.64 -15.82
CA PRO A 28 -6.53 2.18 -14.70
C PRO A 28 -7.73 1.37 -15.20
N GLY A 29 -7.95 0.21 -14.59
CA GLY A 29 -9.07 -0.67 -14.84
C GLY A 29 -10.21 -0.50 -13.84
N VAL A 30 -11.38 -0.97 -14.25
CA VAL A 30 -12.56 -1.13 -13.37
C VAL A 30 -13.12 -2.53 -13.44
N LEU A 31 -13.73 -3.00 -12.34
CA LEU A 31 -14.36 -4.32 -12.27
C LEU A 31 -15.88 -4.22 -12.20
N ILE A 32 -16.54 -4.96 -13.09
CA ILE A 32 -18.00 -4.95 -13.26
C ILE A 32 -18.53 -6.36 -13.08
N VAL A 33 -19.40 -6.58 -12.10
CA VAL A 33 -20.15 -7.83 -11.91
C VAL A 33 -20.91 -8.23 -13.20
N ASN A 34 -20.69 -9.47 -13.66
CA ASN A 34 -21.29 -10.02 -14.87
C ASN A 34 -22.18 -11.24 -14.61
N GLU A 35 -21.73 -12.14 -13.76
CA GLU A 35 -22.46 -13.34 -13.36
C GLU A 35 -22.08 -13.71 -11.92
N ILE A 36 -23.07 -14.18 -11.15
CA ILE A 36 -22.84 -14.78 -9.83
C ILE A 36 -23.64 -16.08 -9.70
N SER A 37 -23.11 -17.06 -8.98
CA SER A 37 -23.76 -18.34 -8.78
C SER A 37 -23.66 -18.85 -7.35
N ASN A 38 -24.79 -19.33 -6.82
CA ASN A 38 -24.87 -20.08 -5.57
C ASN A 38 -24.47 -21.57 -5.73
N GLY A 39 -24.02 -21.96 -6.91
CA GLY A 39 -23.54 -23.30 -7.25
C GLY A 39 -24.65 -24.32 -7.49
N LYS A 40 -24.35 -25.33 -8.31
CA LYS A 40 -25.26 -26.45 -8.62
C LYS A 40 -25.61 -27.31 -7.40
N SER A 41 -24.66 -27.46 -6.48
CA SER A 41 -24.79 -28.24 -5.27
C SER A 41 -23.76 -27.78 -4.24
N GLY A 42 -24.00 -28.04 -2.95
CA GLY A 42 -23.06 -27.65 -1.90
C GLY A 42 -22.82 -26.14 -1.87
N GLN A 43 -21.55 -25.74 -1.79
CA GLN A 43 -21.08 -24.36 -1.86
C GLN A 43 -20.25 -24.11 -3.14
N GLN A 44 -20.68 -24.69 -4.26
CA GLN A 44 -20.02 -24.59 -5.59
C GLN A 44 -20.18 -23.21 -6.24
N GLU A 45 -19.95 -22.17 -5.46
CA GLU A 45 -20.21 -20.79 -5.78
C GLU A 45 -19.08 -20.20 -6.64
N PHE A 46 -19.46 -19.25 -7.50
CA PHE A 46 -18.50 -18.42 -8.22
C PHE A 46 -19.04 -17.00 -8.46
N ILE A 47 -18.10 -16.09 -8.66
CA ILE A 47 -18.32 -14.70 -9.01
C ILE A 47 -17.54 -14.45 -10.31
N GLU A 48 -18.20 -13.86 -11.30
CA GLU A 48 -17.58 -13.44 -12.55
C GLU A 48 -17.70 -11.92 -12.72
N LEU A 49 -16.55 -11.31 -12.98
CA LEU A 49 -16.40 -9.88 -13.24
C LEU A 49 -15.85 -9.67 -14.65
N ILE A 50 -16.13 -8.52 -15.25
CA ILE A 50 -15.48 -8.04 -16.47
C ILE A 50 -14.56 -6.87 -16.09
N ALA A 51 -13.31 -6.93 -16.57
CA ALA A 51 -12.40 -5.80 -16.49
C ALA A 51 -12.65 -4.83 -17.64
N ALA A 52 -12.80 -3.54 -17.34
CA ALA A 52 -12.99 -2.49 -18.34
C ALA A 52 -11.96 -1.38 -18.17
N ALA A 53 -11.66 -0.68 -19.26
CA ALA A 53 -10.77 0.49 -19.20
C ALA A 53 -11.50 1.72 -18.66
N SER A 54 -10.76 2.56 -17.94
CA SER A 54 -11.25 3.87 -17.55
C SER A 54 -11.35 4.83 -18.74
N THR A 55 -12.06 5.94 -18.56
CA THR A 55 -12.18 7.04 -19.53
C THR A 55 -10.94 7.91 -19.63
N ASP A 56 -9.87 7.59 -18.90
CA ASP A 56 -8.63 8.38 -18.88
C ASP A 56 -7.99 8.45 -20.26
N ALA A 57 -7.32 9.57 -20.55
CA ALA A 57 -6.67 9.77 -21.84
C ALA A 57 -5.56 8.72 -22.10
N SER A 58 -4.89 8.23 -21.05
CA SER A 58 -3.91 7.14 -21.13
C SER A 58 -4.54 5.81 -21.57
N CYS A 59 -5.86 5.65 -21.41
CA CYS A 59 -6.60 4.44 -21.72
C CYS A 59 -7.19 4.39 -23.13
N ALA A 60 -7.03 5.45 -23.94
CA ALA A 60 -7.69 5.58 -25.25
C ALA A 60 -7.35 4.47 -26.27
N SER A 61 -6.26 3.73 -26.05
CA SER A 61 -5.87 2.56 -26.84
C SER A 61 -5.39 1.40 -25.97
N ALA A 62 -5.90 1.31 -24.75
CA ALA A 62 -5.51 0.28 -23.80
C ALA A 62 -5.94 -1.11 -24.29
N THR A 63 -5.00 -2.05 -24.28
CA THR A 63 -5.29 -3.49 -24.45
C THR A 63 -5.26 -4.24 -23.11
N THR A 64 -4.61 -3.66 -22.11
CA THR A 64 -4.58 -4.13 -20.73
C THR A 64 -4.84 -2.97 -19.77
N VAL A 65 -5.26 -3.32 -18.56
CA VAL A 65 -5.58 -2.41 -17.47
C VAL A 65 -4.99 -2.93 -16.15
N ASP A 66 -4.79 -2.03 -15.20
CA ASP A 66 -4.50 -2.39 -13.82
C ASP A 66 -5.79 -2.54 -13.01
N ILE A 67 -6.01 -3.72 -12.45
CA ILE A 67 -7.11 -4.04 -11.53
C ILE A 67 -6.61 -4.45 -10.14
N SER A 68 -5.34 -4.19 -9.82
CA SER A 68 -4.75 -4.49 -8.52
C SER A 68 -5.50 -3.74 -7.41
N ASN A 69 -5.50 -4.31 -6.21
CA ASN A 69 -6.07 -3.69 -5.00
C ASN A 69 -7.57 -3.43 -5.02
N TRP A 70 -8.29 -3.84 -6.07
CA TRP A 70 -9.74 -3.80 -6.09
C TRP A 70 -10.32 -4.68 -5.00
N ILE A 71 -11.37 -4.18 -4.34
CA ILE A 71 -12.07 -4.88 -3.28
C ILE A 71 -13.29 -5.58 -3.86
N ILE A 72 -13.44 -6.86 -3.53
CA ILE A 72 -14.62 -7.67 -3.81
C ILE A 72 -15.22 -8.05 -2.47
N ASP A 73 -16.51 -7.79 -2.34
CA ASP A 73 -17.23 -8.02 -1.09
C ASP A 73 -18.62 -8.59 -1.41
N ASP A 74 -19.19 -9.32 -0.45
CA ASP A 74 -20.59 -9.68 -0.51
C ASP A 74 -21.47 -8.48 -0.08
N ASN A 75 -22.65 -8.73 0.48
CA ASN A 75 -23.44 -7.64 1.01
C ASN A 75 -22.84 -7.15 2.34
N ASN A 76 -22.39 -5.89 2.42
CA ASN A 76 -22.02 -5.24 3.70
C ASN A 76 -23.19 -4.50 4.37
N GLY A 77 -24.41 -4.81 3.95
CA GLY A 77 -25.63 -4.10 4.30
C GLY A 77 -26.00 -2.98 3.31
N PHE A 78 -25.16 -2.68 2.31
CA PHE A 78 -25.45 -1.65 1.29
C PHE A 78 -26.68 -2.01 0.46
N PHE A 79 -26.91 -3.29 0.17
CA PHE A 79 -28.07 -3.73 -0.60
C PHE A 79 -29.36 -3.83 0.20
N SER A 80 -29.34 -3.60 1.51
CA SER A 80 -30.50 -3.82 2.39
C SER A 80 -31.69 -2.97 1.96
N GLY A 81 -32.76 -3.61 1.51
CA GLY A 81 -34.07 -2.99 1.26
C GLY A 81 -34.96 -2.94 2.52
N SER A 82 -34.51 -3.59 3.60
CA SER A 82 -35.24 -3.74 4.86
C SER A 82 -34.58 -2.96 6.00
N SER A 83 -35.38 -2.50 6.96
CA SER A 83 -34.89 -1.88 8.20
C SER A 83 -34.60 -2.91 9.31
N ALA A 84 -34.71 -4.21 9.01
CA ALA A 84 -34.46 -5.30 9.93
C ALA A 84 -33.15 -6.00 9.57
N PHE A 85 -32.34 -6.31 10.59
CA PHE A 85 -31.04 -6.96 10.42
C PHE A 85 -31.13 -8.45 10.07
N SER A 86 -32.31 -9.05 10.18
CA SER A 86 -32.51 -10.44 9.79
C SER A 86 -32.48 -10.58 8.28
N ASP A 87 -31.84 -11.66 7.83
CA ASP A 87 -32.01 -12.21 6.48
C ASP A 87 -31.29 -11.49 5.31
N LEU A 88 -30.34 -10.59 5.61
CA LEU A 88 -29.65 -9.74 4.62
C LEU A 88 -28.47 -10.41 3.86
N GLY A 89 -27.93 -11.53 4.37
CA GLY A 89 -26.81 -12.24 3.72
C GLY A 89 -25.51 -11.45 3.75
N ILE A 90 -25.06 -11.07 4.95
CA ILE A 90 -23.85 -10.26 5.16
C ILE A 90 -22.79 -11.16 5.78
N SER A 91 -21.65 -11.35 5.12
CA SER A 91 -20.49 -12.02 5.73
C SER A 91 -19.60 -11.01 6.45
N GLN A 92 -18.74 -11.51 7.33
CA GLN A 92 -17.73 -10.67 7.96
C GLN A 92 -16.48 -10.63 7.08
N GLY A 93 -16.00 -9.43 6.79
CA GLY A 93 -14.77 -9.26 6.02
C GLY A 93 -15.03 -8.92 4.55
N HIS A 94 -13.94 -8.88 3.78
CA HIS A 94 -13.97 -8.73 2.32
C HIS A 94 -12.70 -9.33 1.69
N TRP A 95 -12.67 -9.37 0.36
CA TRP A 95 -11.48 -9.71 -0.42
C TRP A 95 -10.86 -8.50 -1.11
N ARG A 96 -9.55 -8.59 -1.36
CA ARG A 96 -8.79 -7.63 -2.17
C ARG A 96 -7.89 -8.39 -3.14
N LEU A 97 -7.85 -7.94 -4.39
CA LEU A 97 -6.83 -8.40 -5.34
C LEU A 97 -5.48 -7.87 -4.90
N THR A 98 -4.45 -8.72 -4.86
CA THR A 98 -3.12 -8.32 -4.40
C THR A 98 -2.46 -7.33 -5.37
N GLU A 99 -1.26 -6.87 -5.01
CA GLU A 99 -0.39 -6.12 -5.92
C GLU A 99 0.54 -7.12 -6.61
N ASP A 100 0.01 -7.80 -7.63
CA ASP A 100 0.70 -8.85 -8.38
C ASP A 100 0.66 -8.51 -9.88
N ASP A 101 1.70 -8.89 -10.62
CA ASP A 101 1.83 -8.67 -12.06
C ASP A 101 0.64 -9.23 -12.87
N VAL A 102 -0.04 -10.25 -12.34
CA VAL A 102 -1.27 -10.80 -12.96
C VAL A 102 -2.41 -9.77 -13.00
N TRP A 103 -2.42 -8.77 -12.12
CA TRP A 103 -3.44 -7.74 -12.01
C TRP A 103 -3.05 -6.41 -12.65
N THR A 104 -1.76 -6.09 -12.70
CA THR A 104 -1.29 -4.81 -13.27
C THR A 104 -1.42 -4.74 -14.79
N SER A 105 -1.53 -5.89 -15.48
CA SER A 105 -1.69 -5.97 -16.94
C SER A 105 -2.81 -6.93 -17.36
N PHE A 106 -3.99 -6.73 -16.78
CA PHE A 106 -5.17 -7.55 -17.05
C PHE A 106 -5.85 -7.16 -18.38
N PRO A 107 -6.22 -8.11 -19.27
CA PRO A 107 -6.79 -7.76 -20.57
C PRO A 107 -8.15 -7.04 -20.47
N VAL A 108 -8.34 -5.98 -21.26
CA VAL A 108 -9.62 -5.26 -21.32
C VAL A 108 -10.70 -6.16 -21.92
N GLY A 109 -11.86 -6.24 -21.27
CA GLY A 109 -12.98 -7.09 -21.69
C GLY A 109 -12.84 -8.57 -21.32
N ALA A 110 -11.75 -8.98 -20.68
CA ALA A 110 -11.62 -10.34 -20.16
C ALA A 110 -12.43 -10.55 -18.88
N TYR A 111 -12.80 -11.81 -18.64
CA TYR A 111 -13.50 -12.24 -17.44
C TYR A 111 -12.51 -12.54 -16.32
N LEU A 112 -12.80 -12.09 -15.10
CA LEU A 112 -12.19 -12.57 -13.87
C LEU A 112 -13.21 -13.46 -13.16
N VAL A 113 -12.87 -14.74 -12.99
CA VAL A 113 -13.73 -15.72 -12.32
C VAL A 113 -13.11 -16.14 -10.99
N LEU A 114 -13.76 -15.77 -9.89
CA LEU A 114 -13.42 -16.21 -8.53
C LEU A 114 -14.33 -17.38 -8.16
N PHE A 115 -13.80 -18.51 -7.73
CA PHE A 115 -14.61 -19.67 -7.34
C PHE A 115 -14.14 -20.31 -6.03
N ASN A 116 -15.06 -20.99 -5.35
CA ASN A 116 -14.76 -21.66 -4.08
C ASN A 116 -13.89 -22.90 -4.30
N ALA A 117 -12.56 -22.77 -4.15
CA ALA A 117 -11.65 -23.87 -4.39
C ALA A 117 -11.80 -25.04 -3.39
N LEU A 118 -12.47 -24.83 -2.27
CA LEU A 118 -12.72 -25.86 -1.26
C LEU A 118 -13.92 -26.74 -1.60
N ASP A 119 -14.83 -26.27 -2.46
CA ASP A 119 -15.99 -27.00 -2.98
C ASP A 119 -16.42 -26.37 -4.31
N TYR A 120 -15.95 -26.91 -5.44
CA TYR A 120 -16.22 -26.41 -6.79
C TYR A 120 -16.80 -27.49 -7.71
N ASP A 121 -17.47 -27.09 -8.78
CA ASP A 121 -17.92 -28.04 -9.81
C ASP A 121 -16.71 -28.54 -10.63
N ALA A 122 -16.20 -29.71 -10.25
CA ALA A 122 -15.08 -30.36 -10.92
C ALA A 122 -15.39 -30.83 -12.36
N SER A 123 -16.61 -30.66 -12.87
CA SER A 123 -16.88 -30.84 -14.31
C SER A 123 -16.40 -29.65 -15.15
N ILE A 124 -16.13 -28.49 -14.54
CA ILE A 124 -15.58 -27.32 -15.21
C ILE A 124 -14.05 -27.45 -15.28
N ALA A 125 -13.53 -27.68 -16.48
CA ALA A 125 -12.10 -27.96 -16.69
C ALA A 125 -11.20 -26.81 -16.20
N ALA A 126 -11.63 -25.55 -16.39
CA ALA A 126 -10.87 -24.38 -15.96
C ALA A 126 -10.73 -24.30 -14.43
N PHE A 127 -11.77 -24.66 -13.67
CA PHE A 127 -11.71 -24.71 -12.20
C PHE A 127 -10.71 -25.77 -11.73
N ASN A 128 -10.68 -26.94 -12.37
CA ASN A 128 -9.65 -27.94 -12.07
C ASN A 128 -8.25 -27.42 -12.36
N ASN A 129 -8.05 -26.79 -13.51
CA ASN A 129 -6.73 -26.26 -13.86
C ASN A 129 -6.25 -25.23 -12.84
N ALA A 130 -7.09 -24.30 -12.41
CA ALA A 130 -6.75 -23.32 -11.39
C ALA A 130 -6.52 -23.99 -10.01
N ALA A 131 -7.39 -24.92 -9.59
CA ALA A 131 -7.28 -25.57 -8.28
C ALA A 131 -6.05 -26.48 -8.14
N PHE A 132 -5.52 -27.01 -9.25
CA PHE A 132 -4.28 -27.79 -9.27
C PHE A 132 -3.03 -26.98 -9.63
N ASP A 133 -3.18 -25.72 -10.02
CA ASP A 133 -2.06 -24.83 -10.25
C ASP A 133 -1.43 -24.40 -8.91
N PRO A 134 -0.10 -24.42 -8.75
CA PRO A 134 0.57 -24.02 -7.51
C PRO A 134 0.28 -22.59 -7.04
N ASN A 135 -0.12 -21.69 -7.93
CA ASN A 135 -0.48 -20.30 -7.62
C ASN A 135 -2.00 -20.12 -7.48
N GLY A 136 -2.79 -21.17 -7.74
CA GLY A 136 -4.25 -21.12 -7.72
C GLY A 136 -4.86 -20.31 -8.86
N ILE A 137 -4.15 -20.14 -9.97
CA ILE A 137 -4.59 -19.30 -11.11
C ILE A 137 -4.50 -20.10 -12.40
N TYR A 138 -5.49 -19.95 -13.26
CA TYR A 138 -5.45 -20.44 -14.63
C TYR A 138 -5.96 -19.35 -15.59
N SER A 139 -5.23 -19.09 -16.67
CA SER A 139 -5.58 -18.04 -17.63
C SER A 139 -5.81 -18.61 -19.03
N THR A 140 -6.74 -17.98 -19.74
CA THR A 140 -7.07 -18.17 -21.15
C THR A 140 -7.06 -16.82 -21.86
N ASP A 141 -7.24 -16.79 -23.18
CA ASP A 141 -7.26 -15.53 -23.95
C ASP A 141 -8.38 -14.57 -23.52
N SER A 142 -9.47 -15.06 -22.90
CA SER A 142 -10.64 -14.25 -22.54
C SER A 142 -11.04 -14.31 -21.08
N ALA A 143 -10.34 -15.09 -20.25
CA ALA A 143 -10.71 -15.29 -18.85
C ALA A 143 -9.53 -15.70 -17.98
N VAL A 144 -9.51 -15.21 -16.74
CA VAL A 144 -8.62 -15.62 -15.66
C VAL A 144 -9.46 -16.23 -14.54
N TYR A 145 -9.08 -17.40 -14.08
CA TYR A 145 -9.78 -18.16 -13.04
C TYR A 145 -8.91 -18.20 -11.78
N VAL A 146 -9.49 -17.85 -10.64
CA VAL A 146 -8.81 -17.79 -9.34
C VAL A 146 -9.47 -18.76 -8.36
N ALA A 147 -8.66 -19.68 -7.85
CA ALA A 147 -9.03 -20.65 -6.84
C ALA A 147 -8.98 -20.00 -5.44
N VAL A 148 -10.05 -19.32 -5.05
CA VAL A 148 -10.17 -18.69 -3.73
C VAL A 148 -10.26 -19.77 -2.65
N GLY A 149 -9.44 -19.64 -1.61
CA GLY A 149 -9.14 -20.70 -0.65
C GLY A 149 -7.68 -21.15 -0.71
N PHE A 150 -6.99 -20.87 -1.81
CA PHE A 150 -5.60 -21.31 -2.04
C PHE A 150 -4.72 -20.24 -2.73
N SER A 151 -5.27 -19.46 -3.67
CA SER A 151 -4.47 -18.52 -4.47
C SER A 151 -3.82 -17.41 -3.63
N LEU A 152 -2.58 -17.07 -3.97
CA LEU A 152 -1.85 -15.94 -3.40
C LEU A 152 -2.20 -14.60 -4.06
N ALA A 153 -2.92 -14.62 -5.19
CA ALA A 153 -3.28 -13.41 -5.92
C ALA A 153 -4.54 -12.72 -5.37
N ILE A 154 -5.11 -13.27 -4.31
CA ILE A 154 -6.25 -12.69 -3.60
C ILE A 154 -6.07 -12.85 -2.10
N GLU A 155 -6.28 -11.77 -1.40
CA GLU A 155 -6.17 -11.67 0.05
C GLU A 155 -7.51 -11.26 0.66
N LYS A 156 -7.63 -11.44 1.96
CA LYS A 156 -8.82 -11.12 2.73
C LYS A 156 -8.49 -10.30 3.95
N ASN A 157 -9.40 -9.43 4.32
CA ASN A 157 -9.54 -8.95 5.69
C ASN A 157 -10.79 -9.63 6.25
N SER A 158 -10.67 -10.40 7.34
CA SER A 158 -11.81 -11.13 7.92
C SER A 158 -12.53 -10.37 9.04
N SER A 159 -12.17 -9.11 9.29
CA SER A 159 -12.67 -8.34 10.44
C SER A 159 -13.71 -7.31 10.05
N VAL A 160 -13.52 -6.69 8.88
CA VAL A 160 -14.34 -5.58 8.38
C VAL A 160 -14.65 -5.76 6.89
N PRO A 161 -15.83 -5.37 6.41
CA PRO A 161 -16.96 -4.81 7.15
C PRO A 161 -17.55 -5.80 8.17
N ALA A 162 -18.24 -5.26 9.18
CA ALA A 162 -18.87 -6.08 10.21
C ALA A 162 -20.13 -6.77 9.66
N ALA A 163 -20.31 -8.04 10.03
CA ALA A 163 -21.46 -8.84 9.63
C ALA A 163 -22.78 -8.42 10.30
N ASP A 164 -22.82 -7.30 11.02
CA ASP A 164 -23.99 -6.78 11.75
C ASP A 164 -24.43 -5.36 11.34
N SER A 165 -23.96 -4.86 10.19
CA SER A 165 -24.24 -3.49 9.73
C SER A 165 -25.53 -3.34 8.91
N LEU A 166 -26.39 -2.38 9.30
CA LEU A 166 -27.52 -1.90 8.49
C LEU A 166 -27.12 -0.64 7.72
N GLY A 167 -27.36 -0.62 6.41
CA GLY A 167 -27.17 0.57 5.57
C GLY A 167 -25.81 0.67 4.89
N GLY A 168 -25.01 -0.40 4.92
CA GLY A 168 -23.67 -0.46 4.34
C GLY A 168 -22.63 0.04 5.33
N ASP A 169 -21.86 -0.87 5.92
CA ASP A 169 -20.68 -0.47 6.69
C ASP A 169 -19.69 0.22 5.74
N PRO A 170 -19.42 1.53 5.89
CA PRO A 170 -18.46 2.20 5.02
C PRO A 170 -17.01 1.85 5.38
N ASN A 171 -16.77 1.16 6.50
CA ASN A 171 -15.44 0.93 7.03
C ASN A 171 -14.87 -0.39 6.53
N TYR A 172 -13.86 -0.30 5.69
CA TYR A 172 -13.02 -1.40 5.21
C TYR A 172 -11.59 -1.28 5.74
N CYS A 173 -11.17 -0.07 6.14
CA CYS A 173 -9.76 0.21 6.47
C CYS A 173 -9.46 0.32 7.97
N THR A 174 -10.48 0.24 8.83
CA THR A 174 -10.38 0.63 10.24
C THR A 174 -9.76 -0.43 11.16
N SER A 175 -9.74 -1.71 10.75
CA SER A 175 -9.17 -2.79 11.57
C SER A 175 -8.91 -4.07 10.77
N GLY A 176 -8.09 -4.95 11.32
CA GLY A 176 -7.69 -6.21 10.68
C GLY A 176 -6.53 -6.03 9.71
N SER A 177 -5.80 -7.11 9.45
CA SER A 177 -4.72 -7.15 8.47
C SER A 177 -5.13 -8.04 7.32
N TYR A 178 -4.66 -7.71 6.12
CA TYR A 178 -4.82 -8.60 4.98
C TYR A 178 -3.98 -9.87 5.17
N SER A 179 -4.55 -10.99 4.76
CA SER A 179 -3.91 -12.30 4.74
C SER A 179 -4.42 -13.09 3.55
N VAL A 180 -3.72 -14.15 3.14
CA VAL A 180 -4.16 -15.00 2.03
C VAL A 180 -5.63 -15.43 2.23
N ALA A 181 -6.45 -15.29 1.17
CA ALA A 181 -7.87 -15.63 1.20
C ALA A 181 -8.08 -17.15 1.22
N ASN A 182 -7.77 -17.78 2.35
CA ASN A 182 -7.81 -19.23 2.55
C ASN A 182 -9.22 -19.80 2.83
N THR A 183 -10.27 -18.98 2.69
CA THR A 183 -11.67 -19.37 2.93
C THR A 183 -12.61 -18.61 2.01
N TRP A 184 -13.62 -19.31 1.48
CA TRP A 184 -14.70 -18.71 0.69
C TRP A 184 -15.70 -17.89 1.52
N SER A 185 -15.92 -18.27 2.79
CA SER A 185 -16.96 -17.70 3.66
C SER A 185 -16.83 -16.21 4.00
N THR A 186 -15.82 -15.51 3.46
CA THR A 186 -15.65 -14.07 3.61
C THR A 186 -16.57 -13.30 2.66
N ALA A 187 -16.98 -13.91 1.56
CA ALA A 187 -17.95 -13.37 0.60
C ALA A 187 -18.88 -14.49 0.11
N GLY A 188 -19.37 -15.31 1.05
CA GLY A 188 -20.16 -16.49 0.75
C GLY A 188 -21.62 -16.14 0.44
N LEU A 189 -22.19 -16.72 -0.62
CA LEU A 189 -23.49 -16.35 -1.14
C LEU A 189 -24.65 -17.08 -0.46
N ARG A 190 -25.64 -16.32 -0.01
CA ARG A 190 -26.77 -16.86 0.71
C ARG A 190 -27.78 -17.57 -0.18
N ASN A 191 -28.04 -18.83 0.17
CA ASN A 191 -29.01 -19.69 -0.51
C ASN A 191 -30.51 -19.37 -0.21
N ALA A 192 -30.79 -18.61 0.86
CA ALA A 192 -32.15 -18.34 1.34
C ALA A 192 -32.85 -17.18 0.61
N CYS A 193 -34.16 -17.04 0.81
CA CYS A 193 -34.99 -16.07 0.09
C CYS A 193 -34.74 -14.60 0.47
N GLY A 194 -34.20 -14.34 1.66
CA GLY A 194 -33.91 -12.97 2.11
C GLY A 194 -32.94 -12.26 1.18
N GLY A 195 -31.93 -12.97 0.68
CA GLY A 195 -31.06 -12.47 -0.37
C GLY A 195 -29.59 -12.36 0.01
N ASP A 196 -28.83 -11.90 -0.97
CA ASP A 196 -27.42 -11.54 -0.88
C ASP A 196 -27.06 -10.56 -2.02
N GLY A 197 -25.79 -10.21 -2.16
CA GLY A 197 -25.28 -9.51 -3.33
C GLY A 197 -23.75 -9.56 -3.38
N ILE A 198 -23.21 -9.16 -4.52
CA ILE A 198 -21.78 -8.91 -4.70
C ILE A 198 -21.59 -7.46 -5.08
N GLN A 199 -20.56 -6.85 -4.53
CA GLN A 199 -20.11 -5.51 -4.89
C GLN A 199 -18.61 -5.50 -5.22
N THR A 200 -18.27 -4.65 -6.18
CA THR A 200 -16.89 -4.22 -6.41
C THR A 200 -16.73 -2.82 -5.85
N ARG A 201 -15.61 -2.61 -5.18
CA ARG A 201 -15.23 -1.29 -4.66
C ARG A 201 -13.88 -0.90 -5.21
N CYS A 202 -13.73 0.41 -5.41
CA CYS A 202 -12.48 1.02 -5.78
C CYS A 202 -11.35 0.58 -4.84
N PRO A 203 -10.10 0.56 -5.32
CA PRO A 203 -8.95 0.47 -4.43
C PRO A 203 -9.08 1.47 -3.27
N GLY A 204 -8.77 0.99 -2.08
CA GLY A 204 -8.85 1.72 -0.81
C GLY A 204 -8.01 1.00 0.23
N CYS A 205 -7.95 1.54 1.45
CA CYS A 205 -7.15 0.94 2.52
C CYS A 205 -5.67 0.80 2.13
N LYS A 206 -5.18 1.84 1.44
CA LYS A 206 -3.79 2.06 1.07
C LYS A 206 -3.44 3.51 1.36
N ILE A 207 -2.17 3.78 1.55
CA ILE A 207 -1.64 5.13 1.71
C ILE A 207 -2.08 6.03 0.54
N GLY A 208 -2.50 7.26 0.86
CA GLY A 208 -3.04 8.20 -0.13
C GLY A 208 -4.50 7.91 -0.53
N LEU A 209 -5.09 6.83 -0.02
CA LEU A 209 -6.49 6.46 -0.24
C LEU A 209 -7.27 6.33 1.07
N GLY A 210 -8.49 6.86 1.07
CA GLY A 210 -9.44 6.66 2.16
C GLY A 210 -10.17 5.32 2.05
N GLU A 211 -11.37 5.30 2.64
CA GLU A 211 -12.29 4.17 2.52
C GLU A 211 -12.66 3.90 1.04
N PRO A 212 -12.74 2.63 0.62
CA PRO A 212 -13.03 2.25 -0.74
C PRO A 212 -14.47 2.61 -1.11
N SER A 213 -14.62 3.35 -2.20
CA SER A 213 -15.93 3.74 -2.73
C SER A 213 -16.59 2.58 -3.47
N PHE A 214 -17.90 2.40 -3.26
CA PHE A 214 -18.71 1.47 -4.04
C PHE A 214 -18.68 1.84 -5.53
N PHE A 215 -18.36 0.87 -6.40
CA PHE A 215 -18.25 1.11 -7.84
C PHE A 215 -19.40 0.49 -8.64
N HIS A 216 -19.67 -0.80 -8.40
CA HIS A 216 -20.76 -1.53 -9.05
C HIS A 216 -21.18 -2.72 -8.20
N GLY A 217 -22.40 -3.23 -8.40
CA GLY A 217 -22.86 -4.41 -7.70
C GLY A 217 -24.13 -5.01 -8.25
N PHE A 218 -24.47 -6.19 -7.74
CA PHE A 218 -25.70 -6.89 -8.05
C PHE A 218 -26.23 -7.56 -6.78
N SER A 219 -27.52 -7.46 -6.53
CA SER A 219 -28.19 -8.12 -5.40
C SER A 219 -29.36 -8.98 -5.84
N TYR A 220 -29.77 -9.90 -4.98
CA TYR A 220 -30.98 -10.70 -5.16
C TYR A 220 -31.69 -10.91 -3.84
N GLY A 221 -32.94 -11.37 -3.89
CA GLY A 221 -33.73 -11.74 -2.71
C GLY A 221 -34.88 -10.80 -2.40
N SER A 222 -35.62 -11.09 -1.33
CA SER A 222 -36.77 -10.27 -0.89
C SER A 222 -36.39 -9.10 0.01
N ASP A 223 -35.25 -9.19 0.69
CA ASP A 223 -34.83 -8.24 1.73
C ASP A 223 -33.72 -7.31 1.25
N ASN A 224 -33.17 -7.57 0.05
CA ASN A 224 -32.27 -6.69 -0.68
C ASN A 224 -33.01 -5.89 -1.76
N ALA A 225 -32.37 -4.84 -2.26
CA ALA A 225 -32.90 -3.97 -3.30
C ALA A 225 -31.79 -3.49 -4.26
N ALA A 226 -32.21 -2.93 -5.40
CA ALA A 226 -31.33 -2.13 -6.25
C ALA A 226 -30.89 -0.88 -5.49
N GLN A 227 -29.67 -0.42 -5.74
CA GLN A 227 -29.09 0.73 -5.05
C GLN A 227 -28.57 1.74 -6.05
N THR A 228 -28.85 3.02 -5.80
CA THR A 228 -28.20 4.10 -6.54
C THR A 228 -26.84 4.39 -5.94
N ASN A 229 -25.83 4.52 -6.78
CA ASN A 229 -24.49 4.82 -6.35
C ASN A 229 -24.44 6.23 -5.73
N PRO A 230 -23.89 6.38 -4.51
CA PRO A 230 -23.67 7.70 -3.93
C PRO A 230 -22.75 8.58 -4.79
N ASN A 231 -21.84 7.96 -5.55
CA ASN A 231 -21.06 8.62 -6.58
C ASN A 231 -21.76 8.51 -7.94
N VAL A 232 -22.25 9.64 -8.44
CA VAL A 232 -22.98 9.74 -9.72
C VAL A 232 -22.16 9.36 -10.95
N ASP A 233 -20.83 9.30 -10.80
CA ASP A 233 -19.91 8.94 -11.87
C ASP A 233 -19.68 7.42 -11.96
N PHE A 234 -20.17 6.64 -11.00
CA PHE A 234 -20.02 5.19 -10.93
C PHE A 234 -21.35 4.47 -11.18
N LEU A 235 -21.29 3.15 -11.37
CA LEU A 235 -22.47 2.36 -11.74
C LEU A 235 -23.36 2.09 -10.52
N ASP A 236 -24.67 2.12 -10.76
CA ASP A 236 -25.68 1.67 -9.79
C ASP A 236 -25.65 0.14 -9.61
N ALA A 237 -26.31 -0.35 -8.56
CA ALA A 237 -26.49 -1.78 -8.34
C ALA A 237 -27.83 -2.29 -8.89
N ALA A 238 -27.77 -3.34 -9.71
CA ALA A 238 -28.96 -4.04 -10.17
C ALA A 238 -29.50 -5.03 -9.12
N HIS A 239 -30.77 -5.43 -9.26
CA HIS A 239 -31.43 -6.34 -8.35
C HIS A 239 -32.42 -7.30 -9.01
N ILE A 240 -32.44 -8.56 -8.57
CA ILE A 240 -33.50 -9.53 -8.89
C ILE A 240 -34.22 -9.98 -7.62
N SER A 241 -35.52 -9.67 -7.53
CA SER A 241 -36.38 -10.24 -6.48
C SER A 241 -36.86 -11.64 -6.87
N PHE A 242 -37.05 -12.50 -5.86
CA PHE A 242 -37.69 -13.79 -6.07
C PHE A 242 -39.20 -13.66 -6.26
N ALA A 243 -39.77 -14.51 -7.11
CA ALA A 243 -41.21 -14.59 -7.25
C ALA A 243 -41.84 -15.10 -5.93
N PRO A 244 -43.04 -14.64 -5.53
CA PRO A 244 -43.67 -15.03 -4.25
C PRO A 244 -43.93 -16.53 -4.05
N MET A 245 -43.81 -17.35 -5.12
CA MET A 245 -44.00 -18.80 -5.09
C MET A 245 -42.68 -19.58 -5.22
N ASP A 246 -41.54 -18.88 -5.23
CA ASP A 246 -40.24 -19.51 -5.33
C ASP A 246 -39.80 -20.03 -3.96
N THR A 247 -39.87 -21.35 -3.77
CA THR A 247 -39.49 -22.00 -2.52
C THR A 247 -38.04 -22.48 -2.50
N ILE A 248 -37.33 -22.37 -3.62
CA ILE A 248 -35.92 -22.79 -3.75
C ILE A 248 -34.99 -21.59 -3.56
N CYS A 249 -35.52 -20.36 -3.64
CA CYS A 249 -34.80 -19.12 -3.32
C CYS A 249 -33.54 -18.99 -4.20
N ALA A 250 -32.33 -18.83 -3.64
CA ALA A 250 -31.10 -18.75 -4.43
C ALA A 250 -30.43 -20.12 -4.65
N THR A 251 -30.89 -21.17 -3.97
CA THR A 251 -30.24 -22.51 -4.04
C THR A 251 -30.21 -23.05 -5.46
N GLY A 252 -29.02 -23.41 -5.95
CA GLY A 252 -28.90 -24.01 -7.28
C GLY A 252 -29.09 -23.01 -8.42
N LYS A 253 -28.91 -21.70 -8.18
CA LYS A 253 -29.15 -20.66 -9.17
C LYS A 253 -27.92 -19.85 -9.53
N ALA A 254 -27.95 -19.35 -10.75
CA ALA A 254 -27.05 -18.31 -11.23
C ALA A 254 -27.86 -17.10 -11.71
N PHE A 255 -27.27 -15.93 -11.50
CA PHE A 255 -27.79 -14.62 -11.86
C PHE A 255 -26.80 -13.96 -12.79
N TYR A 256 -27.25 -13.54 -13.97
CA TYR A 256 -26.35 -13.17 -15.04
C TYR A 256 -26.89 -12.03 -15.89
N LEU A 257 -25.99 -11.17 -16.36
CA LEU A 257 -26.31 -10.13 -17.32
C LEU A 257 -26.68 -10.79 -18.66
N SER A 258 -27.93 -10.62 -19.08
CA SER A 258 -28.53 -11.36 -20.20
C SER A 258 -28.93 -10.48 -21.38
N ALA A 259 -29.09 -9.17 -21.15
CA ALA A 259 -29.50 -8.17 -22.14
C ALA A 259 -28.73 -6.86 -21.96
N GLY A 260 -28.97 -5.89 -22.85
CA GLY A 260 -28.25 -4.61 -22.87
C GLY A 260 -26.84 -4.73 -23.44
N THR A 261 -26.38 -3.66 -24.10
CA THR A 261 -25.05 -3.63 -24.76
C THR A 261 -24.26 -2.35 -24.49
N GLY A 262 -24.90 -1.32 -23.92
CA GLY A 262 -24.24 -0.05 -23.57
C GLY A 262 -23.58 -0.11 -22.20
N ALA A 263 -22.79 0.93 -21.87
CA ALA A 263 -22.06 1.02 -20.60
C ALA A 263 -22.95 0.90 -19.36
N ASN A 264 -24.19 1.37 -19.43
CA ASN A 264 -25.16 1.27 -18.33
C ASN A 264 -25.99 -0.02 -18.33
N ALA A 265 -25.68 -1.01 -19.18
CA ALA A 265 -26.40 -2.28 -19.17
C ALA A 265 -26.36 -3.00 -17.81
N PRO A 266 -25.23 -3.04 -17.08
CA PRO A 266 -25.12 -3.74 -15.80
C PRO A 266 -25.98 -3.17 -14.66
N GLU A 267 -26.24 -1.87 -14.62
CA GLU A 267 -27.07 -1.25 -13.57
C GLU A 267 -28.58 -1.49 -13.76
N VAL A 268 -29.01 -1.86 -14.97
CA VAL A 268 -30.43 -2.04 -15.28
C VAL A 268 -30.88 -3.44 -14.87
N SER A 269 -31.64 -3.52 -13.77
CA SER A 269 -32.19 -4.79 -13.24
C SER A 269 -32.93 -5.63 -14.29
N GLY A 270 -33.63 -5.00 -15.25
CA GLY A 270 -34.32 -5.70 -16.34
C GLY A 270 -33.42 -6.37 -17.37
N ASN A 271 -32.11 -6.12 -17.35
CA ASN A 271 -31.13 -6.79 -18.18
C ASN A 271 -30.59 -8.09 -17.55
N TRP A 272 -30.83 -8.29 -16.26
CA TRP A 272 -30.38 -9.47 -15.54
C TRP A 272 -31.43 -10.58 -15.63
N SER A 273 -30.96 -11.82 -15.69
CA SER A 273 -31.78 -13.02 -15.64
C SER A 273 -31.33 -13.93 -14.50
N VAL A 274 -32.23 -14.81 -14.09
CA VAL A 274 -31.96 -15.88 -13.12
C VAL A 274 -32.36 -17.22 -13.72
N GLY A 275 -31.52 -18.23 -13.52
CA GLY A 275 -31.78 -19.59 -13.99
C GLY A 275 -31.18 -20.64 -13.06
N ALA A 276 -31.50 -21.92 -13.33
CA ALA A 276 -30.87 -23.02 -12.62
C ALA A 276 -29.40 -23.12 -13.06
N ASP A 277 -28.47 -23.04 -12.12
CA ASP A 277 -27.02 -22.97 -12.35
C ASP A 277 -26.55 -24.04 -13.34
N SER A 278 -26.97 -25.29 -13.12
CA SER A 278 -26.63 -26.44 -13.98
C SER A 278 -26.99 -26.31 -15.48
N LEU A 279 -27.79 -25.30 -15.84
CA LEU A 279 -28.25 -25.05 -17.21
C LEU A 279 -27.75 -23.74 -17.80
N VAL A 280 -27.45 -22.74 -16.95
CA VAL A 280 -27.25 -21.36 -17.41
C VAL A 280 -25.87 -20.81 -17.13
N SER A 281 -25.14 -21.38 -16.18
CA SER A 281 -23.84 -20.83 -15.77
C SER A 281 -22.80 -20.96 -16.86
N THR A 282 -22.09 -19.87 -17.14
CA THR A 282 -21.09 -19.81 -18.21
C THR A 282 -19.77 -19.19 -17.76
N PRO A 283 -19.12 -19.69 -16.68
CA PRO A 283 -17.91 -19.09 -16.15
C PRO A 283 -16.80 -19.01 -17.22
N GLY A 284 -16.29 -17.81 -17.43
CA GLY A 284 -15.31 -17.39 -18.43
C GLY A 284 -15.86 -17.24 -19.84
N ALA A 285 -17.19 -17.22 -20.03
CA ALA A 285 -17.84 -17.14 -21.33
C ALA A 285 -19.09 -16.24 -21.33
N PRO A 286 -19.49 -15.67 -22.48
CA PRO A 286 -20.67 -14.80 -22.50
C PRO A 286 -21.98 -15.53 -22.20
N ASN A 287 -22.78 -14.95 -21.31
CA ASN A 287 -24.08 -15.48 -20.85
C ASN A 287 -25.16 -15.48 -21.95
N SER A 288 -25.02 -14.59 -22.95
CA SER A 288 -25.97 -14.41 -24.04
C SER A 288 -25.30 -13.71 -25.23
N VAL A 289 -26.03 -13.58 -26.34
CA VAL A 289 -25.58 -12.76 -27.49
C VAL A 289 -25.44 -11.29 -27.11
N ALA A 290 -26.37 -10.74 -26.34
CA ALA A 290 -26.31 -9.35 -25.91
C ALA A 290 -25.15 -9.12 -24.93
N ASN A 291 -24.94 -10.05 -24.00
CA ASN A 291 -23.81 -9.99 -23.07
C ASN A 291 -22.45 -10.11 -23.79
N ARG A 292 -22.36 -10.94 -24.83
CA ARG A 292 -21.19 -10.97 -25.72
C ARG A 292 -20.96 -9.61 -26.36
N THR A 293 -21.98 -8.99 -26.94
CA THR A 293 -21.86 -7.65 -27.53
C THR A 293 -21.48 -6.59 -26.49
N PHE A 294 -22.01 -6.67 -25.26
CA PHE A 294 -21.57 -5.81 -24.16
C PHE A 294 -20.07 -5.97 -23.88
N ARG A 295 -19.59 -7.21 -23.74
CA ARG A 295 -18.16 -7.49 -23.53
C ARG A 295 -17.31 -7.01 -24.70
N ASP A 296 -17.73 -7.26 -25.94
CA ASP A 296 -17.01 -6.81 -27.14
C ASP A 296 -16.96 -5.27 -27.21
N ASN A 297 -18.00 -4.58 -26.72
CA ASN A 297 -18.01 -3.13 -26.59
C ASN A 297 -17.04 -2.65 -25.50
N VAL A 298 -16.83 -3.40 -24.42
CA VAL A 298 -15.79 -3.10 -23.42
C VAL A 298 -14.39 -3.31 -24.02
N GLU A 299 -14.15 -4.47 -24.65
CA GLU A 299 -12.87 -4.82 -25.29
C GLU A 299 -12.46 -3.83 -26.39
N SER A 300 -13.43 -3.32 -27.15
CA SER A 300 -13.21 -2.30 -28.20
C SER A 300 -13.19 -0.86 -27.68
N LEU A 301 -13.21 -0.64 -26.36
CA LEU A 301 -13.25 0.67 -25.71
C LEU A 301 -14.46 1.53 -26.11
N THR A 302 -15.53 0.90 -26.60
CA THR A 302 -16.83 1.55 -26.86
C THR A 302 -17.56 1.84 -25.54
N ASN A 303 -17.48 0.89 -24.59
CA ASN A 303 -17.95 1.06 -23.23
C ASN A 303 -16.73 1.26 -22.32
N THR A 304 -16.54 2.49 -21.85
CA THR A 304 -15.53 2.88 -20.84
C THR A 304 -16.22 3.52 -19.64
N TYR A 305 -15.50 3.60 -18.52
CA TYR A 305 -16.07 4.00 -17.23
C TYR A 305 -15.19 5.02 -16.52
N ASN A 306 -15.76 5.83 -15.63
CA ASN A 306 -14.94 6.76 -14.86
C ASN A 306 -13.97 5.98 -13.95
N ARG A 307 -12.75 6.49 -13.81
CA ARG A 307 -11.74 5.86 -12.95
C ARG A 307 -12.12 5.95 -11.48
N CYS A 308 -11.71 4.94 -10.72
CA CYS A 308 -11.64 5.05 -9.28
C CYS A 308 -10.60 6.10 -8.84
N PRO A 309 -10.71 6.63 -7.62
CA PRO A 309 -9.54 7.15 -6.91
C PRO A 309 -8.54 6.00 -6.83
N ALA A 310 -7.49 6.07 -7.62
CA ALA A 310 -6.31 5.24 -7.42
C ALA A 310 -5.46 5.94 -6.37
N PRO A 311 -4.67 5.22 -5.53
CA PRO A 311 -3.55 5.90 -4.94
C PRO A 311 -2.81 6.47 -6.15
N GLU A 312 -2.38 7.73 -6.10
CA GLU A 312 -1.30 8.06 -7.00
C GLU A 312 -0.21 7.05 -6.62
N VAL A 313 -0.01 6.02 -7.46
CA VAL A 313 1.29 5.38 -7.55
C VAL A 313 2.16 6.60 -7.71
N SER A 314 2.93 6.94 -6.68
CA SER A 314 3.64 8.19 -6.64
C SER A 314 4.37 8.29 -7.98
N GLU A 315 3.86 9.10 -8.91
CA GLU A 315 4.53 9.33 -10.20
C GLU A 315 5.85 10.05 -9.93
N VAL A 316 5.96 10.60 -8.72
CA VAL A 316 7.17 11.05 -8.07
C VAL A 316 8.02 9.85 -7.68
N ALA A 317 9.23 9.79 -8.24
CA ALA A 317 10.28 8.82 -7.93
C ALA A 317 10.47 8.59 -6.43
N LYS A 318 10.95 7.40 -6.04
CA LYS A 318 11.27 7.15 -4.62
C LYS A 318 12.54 7.93 -4.22
N GLY A 319 12.53 8.48 -3.02
CA GLY A 319 13.64 9.20 -2.43
C GLY A 319 14.33 8.43 -1.32
N VAL A 320 15.53 8.90 -0.97
CA VAL A 320 16.32 8.42 0.15
C VAL A 320 16.65 9.57 1.11
N LEU A 321 16.84 9.21 2.38
CA LEU A 321 17.32 10.14 3.41
C LEU A 321 18.76 9.82 3.76
N ILE A 322 19.59 10.85 3.86
CA ILE A 322 20.99 10.72 4.27
C ILE A 322 21.21 11.66 5.45
N VAL A 323 21.48 11.11 6.63
CA VAL A 323 21.91 11.89 7.81
C VAL A 323 23.19 12.67 7.48
N THR A 324 23.21 13.97 7.74
CA THR A 324 24.36 14.88 7.49
C THR A 324 24.85 15.56 8.76
N GLU A 325 23.98 15.76 9.75
CA GLU A 325 24.37 16.36 11.03
C GLU A 325 23.59 15.76 12.19
N VAL A 326 24.26 15.48 13.31
CA VAL A 326 23.62 15.01 14.56
C VAL A 326 24.18 15.81 15.73
N SER A 327 23.31 16.41 16.55
CA SER A 327 23.74 17.23 17.69
C SER A 327 22.99 16.87 18.97
N ASN A 328 23.74 16.72 20.06
CA ASN A 328 23.13 16.58 21.39
C ASN A 328 22.93 17.91 22.15
N GLY A 329 23.22 19.03 21.47
CA GLY A 329 23.01 20.37 22.01
C GLY A 329 24.09 20.83 23.00
N PRO A 330 24.23 22.15 23.22
CA PRO A 330 25.19 22.70 24.19
C PRO A 330 24.81 22.38 25.65
N SER A 331 23.55 22.05 25.90
CA SER A 331 23.02 21.70 27.22
C SER A 331 21.62 21.10 27.10
N GLY A 332 21.19 20.35 28.13
CA GLY A 332 19.81 19.85 28.19
C GLY A 332 19.57 18.72 27.19
N SER A 333 18.38 18.73 26.59
CA SER A 333 17.95 17.86 25.49
C SER A 333 17.72 18.69 24.22
N CYS A 334 18.54 19.73 24.02
CA CYS A 334 18.51 20.61 22.85
C CYS A 334 19.10 19.92 21.61
N GLU A 335 18.44 18.84 21.23
CA GLU A 335 18.89 17.88 20.23
C GLU A 335 18.26 18.18 18.87
N TYR A 336 19.03 17.95 17.82
CA TYR A 336 18.53 17.96 16.45
C TYR A 336 19.29 16.96 15.59
N VAL A 337 18.65 16.60 14.48
CA VAL A 337 19.25 15.86 13.39
C VAL A 337 18.92 16.54 12.08
N GLU A 338 19.92 16.62 11.22
CA GLU A 338 19.81 17.07 9.84
C GLU A 338 19.96 15.89 8.89
N MET A 339 19.12 15.88 7.86
CA MET A 339 19.17 14.93 6.77
C MET A 339 19.02 15.68 5.44
N ILE A 340 19.67 15.17 4.40
CA ILE A 340 19.45 15.59 3.03
C ILE A 340 18.59 14.57 2.28
N VAL A 341 17.73 15.07 1.40
CA VAL A 341 16.86 14.28 0.53
C VAL A 341 17.56 14.05 -0.81
N ALA A 342 17.70 12.79 -1.22
CA ALA A 342 18.27 12.41 -2.52
C ALA A 342 17.33 11.47 -3.29
N ALA A 343 17.60 11.28 -4.58
CA ALA A 343 16.90 10.30 -5.40
C ALA A 343 17.48 8.90 -5.24
N CYS A 344 16.63 7.88 -5.31
CA CYS A 344 17.08 6.50 -5.47
C CYS A 344 17.88 6.33 -6.78
N GLU A 345 18.82 5.36 -6.80
CA GLU A 345 19.62 5.06 -8.01
C GLU A 345 18.77 4.75 -9.24
N GLU A 346 17.62 4.09 -9.02
CA GLU A 346 16.66 3.71 -10.06
C GLU A 346 16.09 4.95 -10.79
N ASP A 347 16.05 6.10 -10.11
CA ASP A 347 15.50 7.37 -10.58
C ASP A 347 16.48 8.55 -10.38
N GLN A 348 17.78 8.34 -10.64
CA GLN A 348 18.87 9.29 -10.32
C GLN A 348 18.72 10.73 -10.88
N PHE A 349 17.78 10.97 -11.79
CA PHE A 349 17.51 12.29 -12.40
C PHE A 349 16.21 12.94 -11.91
N ALA A 350 15.53 12.34 -10.93
CA ALA A 350 14.34 12.89 -10.33
C ALA A 350 14.65 14.26 -9.70
N GLN A 351 13.78 15.24 -9.94
CA GLN A 351 13.86 16.56 -9.30
C GLN A 351 13.04 16.62 -8.02
N TYR A 352 12.04 15.73 -7.90
CA TYR A 352 11.16 15.57 -6.76
C TYR A 352 11.06 14.10 -6.44
N VAL A 353 10.97 13.77 -5.17
CA VAL A 353 10.93 12.40 -4.67
C VAL A 353 9.90 12.23 -3.55
N ASN A 354 9.33 11.04 -3.44
CA ASN A 354 8.50 10.64 -2.31
C ASN A 354 9.38 10.03 -1.21
N ILE A 355 9.26 10.58 -0.01
CA ILE A 355 9.97 10.12 1.21
C ILE A 355 9.00 9.83 2.37
N GLN A 356 7.72 9.63 2.07
CA GLN A 356 6.74 9.24 3.07
C GLN A 356 7.12 7.90 3.71
N GLY A 357 6.83 7.77 5.02
CA GLY A 357 6.99 6.51 5.74
C GLY A 357 8.43 6.17 6.16
N TRP A 358 9.42 6.98 5.78
CA TRP A 358 10.80 6.81 6.25
C TRP A 358 10.85 6.87 7.77
N ILE A 359 11.60 5.94 8.34
CA ILE A 359 11.73 5.78 9.79
C ILE A 359 12.98 6.51 10.28
N LEU A 360 12.84 7.25 11.37
CA LEU A 360 13.92 8.00 12.02
C LEU A 360 14.03 7.54 13.48
N ASP A 361 15.22 7.15 13.91
CA ASP A 361 15.42 6.47 15.20
C ASP A 361 16.76 6.81 15.85
N ASP A 362 16.79 6.89 17.18
CA ASP A 362 18.01 7.21 17.93
C ASP A 362 18.94 6.01 18.10
N ASN A 363 18.45 4.77 18.22
CA ASN A 363 19.22 3.53 18.02
C ASN A 363 18.38 2.32 18.45
N ALA A 364 18.08 1.43 17.52
CA ALA A 364 17.46 0.12 17.77
C ALA A 364 18.48 -0.98 18.16
N GLY A 365 19.67 -0.60 18.59
CA GLY A 365 20.82 -1.48 18.79
C GLY A 365 21.61 -1.82 17.51
N THR A 366 21.33 -1.13 16.41
CA THR A 366 21.97 -1.35 15.09
C THR A 366 23.47 -1.04 15.12
N PHE A 367 23.88 -0.03 15.89
CA PHE A 367 25.29 0.33 16.10
C PHE A 367 25.93 -0.37 17.31
N ASN A 368 25.19 -1.20 18.04
CA ASN A 368 25.76 -1.96 19.15
C ASN A 368 26.70 -3.04 18.61
N ARG A 369 27.80 -3.28 19.33
CA ARG A 369 28.81 -4.27 18.93
C ARG A 369 28.25 -5.67 18.69
N PHE A 370 27.21 -6.07 19.41
CA PHE A 370 26.55 -7.37 19.25
C PHE A 370 25.24 -7.28 18.46
N ARG A 371 24.92 -6.10 17.92
CA ARG A 371 23.68 -5.79 17.19
C ARG A 371 22.45 -6.27 17.95
N ASP A 372 22.41 -5.93 19.23
CA ASP A 372 21.46 -6.42 20.21
C ASP A 372 20.71 -5.28 20.91
N CYS A 373 19.49 -5.56 21.32
CA CYS A 373 18.67 -4.72 22.18
C CYS A 373 18.89 -5.15 23.62
N GLY A 374 19.19 -4.19 24.49
CA GLY A 374 19.47 -4.47 25.88
C GLY A 374 19.60 -3.21 26.73
N SER A 375 19.53 -3.36 28.04
CA SER A 375 19.75 -2.24 28.96
C SER A 375 21.16 -1.66 28.83
N GLY A 376 21.29 -0.33 28.91
CA GLY A 376 22.59 0.36 28.85
C GLY A 376 23.17 0.48 27.44
N LYS A 377 22.31 0.42 26.42
CA LYS A 377 22.65 0.48 25.01
C LYS A 377 22.14 1.74 24.30
N SER A 378 21.65 2.72 25.06
CA SER A 378 21.01 3.93 24.55
C SER A 378 19.95 3.58 23.49
N ILE A 379 18.93 2.85 23.92
CA ILE A 379 17.78 2.49 23.09
C ILE A 379 16.57 3.14 23.73
N THR A 380 15.94 4.06 23.02
CA THR A 380 14.65 4.61 23.41
C THR A 380 13.54 3.72 22.86
N ALA A 381 12.42 3.60 23.58
CA ALA A 381 11.30 2.80 23.11
C ALA A 381 10.49 3.59 22.08
N GLY A 382 10.26 3.01 20.90
CA GLY A 382 9.59 3.66 19.79
C GLY A 382 10.55 4.26 18.77
N HIS A 383 9.99 4.93 17.77
CA HIS A 383 10.73 5.66 16.73
C HIS A 383 9.83 6.75 16.15
N LEU A 384 10.40 7.61 15.30
CA LEU A 384 9.67 8.60 14.50
C LEU A 384 9.50 8.10 13.07
N ARG A 385 8.50 8.65 12.37
CA ARG A 385 8.23 8.39 10.97
C ARG A 385 7.81 9.66 10.25
N LEU A 386 8.30 9.87 9.03
CA LEU A 386 7.74 10.88 8.13
C LEU A 386 6.31 10.48 7.76
N ALA A 387 5.34 11.32 8.09
CA ALA A 387 3.92 11.01 7.93
C ALA A 387 3.54 10.71 6.48
N TYR A 388 2.40 10.07 6.28
CA TYR A 388 1.84 9.87 4.95
C TYR A 388 0.96 11.05 4.55
N ASN A 389 1.59 12.19 4.23
CA ASN A 389 0.92 13.41 3.83
C ASN A 389 1.59 14.10 2.62
N ASP A 390 0.98 15.20 2.17
CA ASP A 390 1.37 15.97 0.99
C ASP A 390 2.68 16.74 1.13
N VAL A 391 3.21 16.88 2.36
CA VAL A 391 4.53 17.50 2.58
C VAL A 391 5.64 16.56 2.10
N TRP A 392 5.43 15.25 2.18
CA TRP A 392 6.46 14.23 1.94
C TRP A 392 6.29 13.43 0.64
N ASP A 393 5.18 13.59 -0.08
CA ASP A 393 4.95 12.87 -1.34
C ASP A 393 5.69 13.47 -2.55
N SER A 394 6.14 14.73 -2.45
CA SER A 394 6.81 15.44 -3.55
C SER A 394 7.87 16.43 -3.05
N VAL A 395 8.96 15.90 -2.50
CA VAL A 395 10.05 16.69 -1.93
C VAL A 395 11.14 16.93 -2.97
N ALA A 396 11.56 18.18 -3.15
CA ALA A 396 12.64 18.49 -4.08
C ALA A 396 13.95 17.80 -3.65
N VAL A 397 14.64 17.14 -4.60
CA VAL A 397 15.97 16.57 -4.36
C VAL A 397 16.95 17.67 -3.99
N GLY A 398 17.76 17.43 -2.95
CA GLY A 398 18.65 18.41 -2.33
C GLY A 398 18.00 19.24 -1.22
N SER A 399 16.72 19.02 -0.92
CA SER A 399 16.09 19.61 0.28
C SER A 399 16.73 19.07 1.56
N ILE A 400 16.71 19.88 2.61
CA ILE A 400 17.19 19.52 3.94
C ILE A 400 16.01 19.34 4.87
N ILE A 401 16.03 18.31 5.71
CA ILE A 401 15.06 18.09 6.78
C ILE A 401 15.79 18.20 8.11
N VAL A 402 15.34 19.13 8.95
CA VAL A 402 15.83 19.30 10.31
C VAL A 402 14.76 18.87 11.29
N VAL A 403 14.99 17.76 11.98
CA VAL A 403 14.09 17.25 13.03
C VAL A 403 14.70 17.57 14.38
N TYR A 404 13.95 18.24 15.26
CA TYR A 404 14.51 18.75 16.52
C TYR A 404 13.52 18.75 17.67
N ASN A 405 14.05 18.78 18.89
CA ASN A 405 13.26 18.79 20.11
C ASN A 405 12.59 20.16 20.31
N TYR A 406 11.28 20.26 20.03
CA TYR A 406 10.52 21.49 20.24
C TYR A 406 10.57 21.96 21.70
N ASN A 407 10.44 21.03 22.64
CA ASN A 407 10.26 21.34 24.06
C ASN A 407 11.52 21.92 24.70
N ASP A 408 12.69 21.71 24.07
CA ASP A 408 13.98 22.27 24.49
C ASP A 408 14.71 22.91 23.29
N ASN A 409 13.98 23.69 22.49
CA ASN A 409 14.52 24.41 21.33
C ASN A 409 15.43 25.59 21.74
N CYS A 410 16.65 25.27 22.18
CA CYS A 410 17.61 26.27 22.67
C CYS A 410 18.28 27.08 21.54
N TYR A 411 18.17 26.64 20.28
CA TYR A 411 18.73 27.34 19.11
C TYR A 411 17.78 28.34 18.48
N ASN A 412 16.54 28.47 18.98
CA ASN A 412 15.49 29.30 18.39
C ASN A 412 15.15 28.89 16.92
N LEU A 413 15.11 27.58 16.64
CA LEU A 413 14.71 27.04 15.34
C LEU A 413 13.22 27.33 15.06
N ASP A 414 12.84 27.38 13.78
CA ASP A 414 11.49 27.77 13.34
C ASP A 414 10.42 26.74 13.74
N THR A 415 9.50 27.14 14.61
CA THR A 415 8.43 26.29 15.14
C THR A 415 7.06 26.49 14.48
N ALA A 416 6.95 27.42 13.51
CA ALA A 416 5.68 27.82 12.92
C ALA A 416 5.54 27.41 11.45
N SER A 417 6.64 27.12 10.76
CA SER A 417 6.66 26.90 9.30
C SER A 417 7.01 25.46 8.91
N PHE A 418 6.36 24.47 9.53
CA PHE A 418 6.62 23.05 9.24
C PHE A 418 5.86 22.51 8.02
N ASN A 419 4.91 23.26 7.43
CA ASN A 419 4.11 22.78 6.29
C ASN A 419 4.84 22.86 4.92
N GLY A 420 6.16 22.99 4.91
CA GLY A 420 6.95 23.10 3.68
C GLY A 420 8.33 23.73 3.90
N PRO A 421 9.17 23.78 2.86
CA PRO A 421 10.52 24.27 2.99
C PRO A 421 10.54 25.80 3.10
N ASP A 422 11.55 26.32 3.77
CA ASP A 422 11.88 27.74 3.72
C ASP A 422 12.49 28.14 2.37
N ALA A 423 12.92 29.40 2.26
CA ALA A 423 13.51 29.94 1.04
C ALA A 423 14.82 29.25 0.60
N ASN A 424 15.46 28.48 1.49
CA ASN A 424 16.69 27.74 1.25
C ASN A 424 16.44 26.24 1.02
N GLY A 425 15.18 25.79 1.02
CA GLY A 425 14.87 24.36 0.84
C GLY A 425 14.91 23.55 2.14
N VAL A 426 14.85 24.20 3.31
CA VAL A 426 14.92 23.52 4.61
C VAL A 426 13.52 23.32 5.20
N TYR A 427 13.18 22.07 5.50
CA TYR A 427 12.00 21.67 6.25
C TYR A 427 12.34 21.65 7.75
N TRP A 428 11.71 22.55 8.50
CA TRP A 428 11.90 22.67 9.94
C TRP A 428 10.81 21.85 10.66
N GLU A 429 11.17 20.69 11.17
CA GLU A 429 10.25 19.69 11.69
C GLU A 429 10.35 19.56 13.22
N PRO A 430 9.63 20.40 13.99
CA PRO A 430 9.59 20.28 15.43
C PRO A 430 8.88 19.01 15.87
N VAL A 431 9.47 18.30 16.82
CA VAL A 431 8.82 17.16 17.50
C VAL A 431 8.48 17.57 18.93
N GLY A 432 7.20 17.48 19.28
CA GLY A 432 6.65 17.99 20.53
C GLY A 432 5.77 19.22 20.39
N GLY A 433 5.66 20.00 21.47
CA GLY A 433 4.87 21.23 21.51
C GLY A 433 3.43 21.10 22.02
N PRO A 434 2.69 22.23 22.07
CA PRO A 434 1.32 22.24 22.58
C PRO A 434 0.39 21.43 21.68
N VAL A 435 -0.52 20.64 22.28
CA VAL A 435 -1.44 19.73 21.58
C VAL A 435 -2.24 20.43 20.45
N SER A 436 -2.55 21.71 20.58
CA SER A 436 -3.27 22.50 19.57
C SER A 436 -2.43 22.97 18.37
N GLY A 437 -1.16 22.57 18.30
CA GLY A 437 -0.20 22.94 17.25
C GLY A 437 0.91 21.90 17.10
N VAL A 438 0.59 20.62 17.34
CA VAL A 438 1.52 19.50 17.08
C VAL A 438 1.74 19.41 15.58
N ASN A 439 3.00 19.21 15.20
CA ASN A 439 3.39 18.99 13.83
C ASN A 439 2.79 17.65 13.32
N PRO A 440 1.91 17.67 12.30
CA PRO A 440 1.32 16.45 11.76
C PRO A 440 2.26 15.72 10.80
N ASN A 441 3.39 16.31 10.43
CA ASN A 441 4.31 15.76 9.44
C ASN A 441 5.26 14.72 10.03
N ILE A 442 5.42 14.71 11.35
CA ILE A 442 6.21 13.70 12.05
C ILE A 442 5.27 12.91 12.96
N GLU A 443 5.21 11.61 12.72
CA GLU A 443 4.47 10.67 13.53
C GLU A 443 5.42 9.84 14.38
N SER A 444 4.88 9.13 15.38
CA SER A 444 5.66 8.28 16.25
C SER A 444 4.93 6.99 16.59
N SER A 445 5.71 5.90 16.73
CA SER A 445 5.28 4.66 17.36
C SER A 445 5.94 4.56 18.73
N GLY A 446 5.19 4.13 19.76
CA GLY A 446 5.66 4.18 21.15
C GLY A 446 6.24 2.89 21.73
N SER A 447 6.26 1.79 20.98
CA SER A 447 6.48 0.47 21.57
C SER A 447 7.68 -0.28 20.99
N TYR A 448 8.06 0.02 19.74
CA TYR A 448 9.04 -0.72 18.96
C TYR A 448 9.89 0.29 18.17
N PRO A 449 11.22 0.15 18.11
CA PRO A 449 12.05 -0.78 18.88
C PRO A 449 11.99 -0.49 20.39
N SER A 450 12.59 -1.35 21.20
CA SER A 450 12.68 -1.21 22.66
C SER A 450 13.96 -1.87 23.19
N SER A 451 14.27 -1.63 24.47
CA SER A 451 15.41 -2.29 25.13
C SER A 451 15.31 -3.83 25.21
N SER A 452 14.16 -4.41 24.87
CA SER A 452 13.92 -5.86 24.85
C SER A 452 13.66 -6.42 23.45
N ASP A 453 13.45 -5.56 22.46
CA ASP A 453 13.05 -5.95 21.11
C ASP A 453 13.58 -4.94 20.10
N CYS A 454 14.34 -5.40 19.13
CA CYS A 454 15.05 -4.56 18.17
C CYS A 454 14.20 -4.31 16.92
N ASP A 455 13.10 -5.06 16.79
CA ASP A 455 12.24 -5.01 15.63
C ASP A 455 11.42 -3.73 15.65
N TYR A 456 11.18 -3.18 14.48
CA TYR A 456 10.36 -1.99 14.28
C TYR A 456 8.91 -2.37 14.05
N CYS A 457 8.63 -3.55 13.48
CA CYS A 457 7.27 -3.98 13.22
C CYS A 457 6.66 -4.67 14.43
N SER A 458 5.64 -4.05 15.02
CA SER A 458 4.84 -4.71 16.04
C SER A 458 4.11 -5.93 15.45
N PRO A 459 4.11 -7.10 16.13
CA PRO A 459 3.32 -8.27 15.73
C PRO A 459 1.81 -8.01 15.67
N SER A 460 1.32 -6.95 16.33
CA SER A 460 -0.08 -6.50 16.30
C SER A 460 -0.33 -5.32 15.36
N GLY A 461 0.66 -4.93 14.55
CA GLY A 461 0.64 -3.70 13.78
C GLY A 461 1.08 -2.49 14.61
N ASN A 462 1.78 -1.55 13.96
CA ASN A 462 2.18 -0.29 14.59
C ASN A 462 1.02 0.70 14.53
N VAL A 463 0.74 1.37 15.65
CA VAL A 463 -0.13 2.54 15.68
C VAL A 463 0.76 3.78 15.66
N TYR A 464 0.62 4.59 14.63
CA TYR A 464 1.33 5.86 14.48
C TYR A 464 0.39 7.01 14.83
N GLU A 465 0.90 7.93 15.63
CA GLU A 465 0.19 9.15 16.04
C GLU A 465 1.13 10.34 15.87
N PRO A 466 0.62 11.58 15.69
CA PRO A 466 1.45 12.77 15.64
C PRO A 466 2.41 12.83 16.83
N ALA A 467 3.68 13.12 16.56
CA ALA A 467 4.76 13.01 17.53
C ALA A 467 4.71 14.17 18.55
N THR A 468 4.02 13.94 19.67
CA THR A 468 3.82 14.97 20.71
C THR A 468 4.98 15.10 21.71
N SER A 469 6.04 14.30 21.56
CA SER A 469 7.21 14.33 22.45
C SER A 469 8.45 13.80 21.75
N TRP A 470 9.56 14.53 21.87
CA TRP A 470 10.90 14.04 21.53
C TRP A 470 11.31 12.92 22.48
N THR A 471 11.23 13.20 23.79
CA THR A 471 11.59 12.25 24.84
C THR A 471 10.75 10.98 24.74
N GLY A 472 11.41 9.84 24.81
CA GLY A 472 10.76 8.55 24.70
C GLY A 472 10.42 8.17 23.26
N LYS A 473 11.04 8.81 22.26
CA LYS A 473 11.09 8.38 20.85
C LYS A 473 12.48 8.54 20.27
N VAL A 474 13.09 9.69 20.52
CA VAL A 474 14.47 10.01 20.17
C VAL A 474 15.11 10.66 21.39
N GLY A 475 16.36 10.32 21.68
CA GLY A 475 17.11 10.83 22.82
C GLY A 475 18.58 10.54 22.67
N LEU A 476 19.36 11.58 22.33
CA LEU A 476 20.77 11.48 21.97
C LEU A 476 21.69 11.56 23.20
N SER A 477 22.08 10.40 23.72
CA SER A 477 22.90 10.24 24.93
C SER A 477 24.31 10.83 24.84
N ASN A 478 24.70 11.65 25.84
CA ASN A 478 26.06 12.22 25.96
C ASN A 478 27.20 11.20 26.20
N SER A 479 26.90 9.91 26.33
CA SER A 479 27.88 8.85 26.63
C SER A 479 28.09 7.85 25.49
N GLY A 480 27.29 7.97 24.43
CA GLY A 480 27.28 7.07 23.29
C GLY A 480 25.86 6.80 22.86
N ASP A 481 25.56 7.00 21.58
CA ASP A 481 24.26 6.80 20.97
C ASP A 481 24.38 6.61 19.46
N GLY A 482 23.27 6.57 18.74
CA GLY A 482 23.26 6.80 17.30
C GLY A 482 22.18 7.76 16.84
N PHE A 483 22.06 7.84 15.52
CA PHE A 483 20.82 8.13 14.85
C PHE A 483 20.84 7.37 13.53
N GLN A 484 19.69 6.89 13.09
CA GLN A 484 19.56 6.15 11.85
C GLN A 484 18.27 6.48 11.12
N VAL A 485 18.35 6.33 9.81
CA VAL A 485 17.21 6.35 8.91
C VAL A 485 17.05 4.98 8.27
N ARG A 486 15.80 4.55 8.14
CA ARG A 486 15.44 3.28 7.52
C ARG A 486 14.37 3.45 6.47
N CYS A 487 14.43 2.59 5.45
CA CYS A 487 13.42 2.53 4.40
C CYS A 487 12.01 2.41 5.00
N PRO A 488 10.97 2.91 4.30
CA PRO A 488 9.60 2.69 4.71
C PRO A 488 9.30 1.21 4.93
N GLY A 489 8.53 0.90 5.95
CA GLY A 489 8.17 -0.47 6.33
C GLY A 489 7.09 -0.51 7.40
N CYS A 490 6.74 -1.71 7.87
CA CYS A 490 5.70 -1.95 8.89
C CYS A 490 4.34 -1.31 8.57
N ASN A 491 3.94 -1.30 7.31
CA ASN A 491 2.66 -0.75 6.86
C ASN A 491 2.03 -1.62 5.77
N ASP A 492 0.80 -1.30 5.37
CA ASP A 492 0.00 -2.11 4.43
C ASP A 492 0.53 -2.10 2.98
N ILE A 493 1.55 -1.29 2.67
CA ILE A 493 2.23 -1.24 1.37
C ILE A 493 3.60 -1.92 1.47
N GLU A 494 4.42 -1.48 2.43
CA GLU A 494 5.74 -2.05 2.69
C GLU A 494 5.64 -2.89 3.97
N THR A 495 5.16 -4.13 3.86
CA THR A 495 4.89 -5.00 5.01
C THR A 495 6.15 -5.57 5.66
N GLY A 496 7.32 -5.34 5.06
CA GLY A 496 8.60 -5.79 5.54
C GLY A 496 9.12 -4.97 6.73
N GLU A 497 10.06 -5.56 7.45
CA GLU A 497 10.86 -4.85 8.44
C GLU A 497 11.68 -3.73 7.76
N PRO A 498 11.58 -2.46 8.22
CA PRO A 498 12.34 -1.33 7.72
C PRO A 498 13.83 -1.65 7.63
N ALA A 499 14.37 -1.67 6.41
CA ALA A 499 15.80 -1.92 6.22
C ALA A 499 16.63 -0.70 6.63
N PHE A 500 17.73 -0.93 7.33
CA PHE A 500 18.72 0.13 7.59
C PHE A 500 19.24 0.71 6.27
N TYR A 501 19.30 2.04 6.17
CA TYR A 501 19.82 2.72 4.99
C TYR A 501 21.05 3.58 5.29
N HIS A 502 20.95 4.49 6.26
CA HIS A 502 22.08 5.33 6.67
C HIS A 502 21.97 5.74 8.13
N GLY A 503 23.07 6.17 8.74
CA GLY A 503 23.05 6.74 10.07
C GLY A 503 24.44 7.01 10.60
N LEU A 504 24.51 7.56 11.80
CA LEU A 504 25.75 7.82 12.52
C LEU A 504 25.63 7.26 13.93
N GLY A 505 26.56 6.39 14.31
CA GLY A 505 26.77 6.02 15.70
C GLY A 505 27.90 6.81 16.34
N TYR A 506 27.95 6.84 17.66
CA TYR A 506 29.01 7.51 18.38
C TYR A 506 29.21 6.93 19.79
N GLY A 507 30.44 6.99 20.31
CA GLY A 507 30.80 6.48 21.64
C GLY A 507 31.96 5.49 21.61
N SER A 508 32.25 4.87 22.76
CA SER A 508 33.42 3.99 22.90
C SER A 508 33.31 2.72 22.06
N LEU A 509 34.31 2.43 21.21
CA LEU A 509 34.38 1.20 20.38
C LEU A 509 34.37 -0.13 21.18
N SER A 510 34.45 -0.08 22.50
CA SER A 510 34.18 -1.25 23.34
C SER A 510 32.71 -1.70 23.27
N GLY A 511 31.78 -0.76 23.04
CA GLY A 511 30.33 -1.00 22.99
C GLY A 511 29.70 -0.81 21.61
N TRP A 512 30.35 -0.06 20.72
CA TRP A 512 29.79 0.41 19.44
C TRP A 512 30.58 -0.12 18.23
N LEU A 513 29.91 -0.31 17.09
CA LEU A 513 30.46 -0.87 15.85
C LEU A 513 29.90 -0.17 14.61
N SER A 514 30.79 0.26 13.71
CA SER A 514 30.40 0.82 12.42
C SER A 514 29.75 -0.21 11.50
N ILE A 515 28.88 0.28 10.63
CA ILE A 515 28.18 -0.50 9.61
C ILE A 515 28.85 -0.16 8.28
N ALA A 516 29.41 -1.17 7.62
CA ALA A 516 29.98 -0.98 6.29
C ALA A 516 28.85 -0.77 5.28
N ALA A 517 29.05 0.15 4.34
CA ALA A 517 28.12 0.35 3.24
C ALA A 517 27.89 -0.94 2.44
N GLY A 518 26.63 -1.22 2.16
CA GLY A 518 26.17 -2.33 1.34
C GLY A 518 25.89 -1.93 -0.11
N SER A 519 25.19 -2.80 -0.84
CA SER A 519 24.67 -2.47 -2.17
C SER A 519 23.39 -1.64 -2.14
N ASN A 520 22.73 -1.59 -0.97
CA ASN A 520 21.39 -1.01 -0.82
C ASN A 520 21.34 0.00 0.35
N ASP A 521 22.50 0.34 0.93
CA ASP A 521 22.65 1.19 2.10
C ASP A 521 24.00 1.90 2.06
N LEU A 522 24.08 3.09 2.66
CA LEU A 522 25.30 3.89 2.74
C LEU A 522 26.15 3.52 3.96
N GLY A 523 25.75 2.51 4.74
CA GLY A 523 26.39 2.15 5.98
C GLY A 523 26.16 3.18 7.09
N GLY A 524 27.01 3.16 8.10
CA GLY A 524 26.91 4.12 9.19
C GLY A 524 28.16 4.10 10.06
N PRO A 525 28.95 5.19 10.08
CA PRO A 525 30.18 5.21 10.83
C PRO A 525 29.93 5.27 12.34
N VAL A 526 30.99 5.04 13.14
CA VAL A 526 30.95 5.25 14.58
C VAL A 526 32.10 6.14 15.00
N GLU A 527 31.77 7.31 15.53
CA GLU A 527 32.77 8.25 16.07
C GLU A 527 33.21 7.87 17.49
N ASN A 528 34.51 7.60 17.66
CA ASN A 528 35.06 7.02 18.89
C ASN A 528 35.55 8.06 19.90
N TYR A 529 34.96 8.09 21.10
CA TYR A 529 35.44 8.92 22.20
C TYR A 529 34.89 8.46 23.57
N SER A 530 35.29 9.16 24.65
CA SER A 530 35.00 8.80 26.05
C SER A 530 33.95 9.68 26.77
N SER A 531 33.61 10.88 26.28
CA SER A 531 32.44 11.68 26.69
C SER A 531 32.05 12.74 25.64
N SER A 532 30.75 13.01 25.44
CA SER A 532 30.26 13.95 24.41
C SER A 532 29.21 14.94 24.88
N SER A 533 29.24 15.48 26.10
CA SER A 533 28.33 16.60 26.40
C SER A 533 28.68 17.83 25.56
N GLY A 534 27.71 18.41 24.86
CA GLY A 534 27.93 19.64 24.10
C GLY A 534 28.61 19.40 22.75
N ILE A 535 28.23 18.36 22.01
CA ILE A 535 28.90 17.93 20.78
C ILE A 535 27.90 17.82 19.63
N LYS A 536 28.37 18.18 18.44
CA LYS A 536 27.74 17.84 17.17
C LYS A 536 28.69 17.07 16.27
N TYR A 537 28.11 16.33 15.34
CA TYR A 537 28.81 15.56 14.32
C TYR A 537 28.34 16.03 12.96
N VAL A 538 29.27 16.44 12.11
CA VAL A 538 29.00 17.06 10.82
C VAL A 538 29.66 16.23 9.74
N PHE A 539 28.90 15.85 8.72
CA PHE A 539 29.46 15.23 7.53
C PHE A 539 30.23 16.28 6.72
N VAL A 540 31.47 15.96 6.35
CA VAL A 540 32.38 16.86 5.60
C VAL A 540 32.89 16.21 4.32
N GLY A 541 32.28 15.09 3.90
CA GLY A 541 32.60 14.43 2.64
C GLY A 541 31.89 15.07 1.44
N GLU A 542 32.33 14.69 0.25
CA GLU A 542 31.87 15.23 -1.03
C GLU A 542 30.95 14.26 -1.79
N ASP A 543 30.90 12.98 -1.41
CA ASP A 543 30.08 11.95 -2.07
C ASP A 543 29.47 10.89 -1.14
N GLU A 544 28.58 10.06 -1.70
CA GLU A 544 27.83 9.03 -0.97
C GLU A 544 28.71 7.89 -0.42
N ALA A 545 29.85 7.60 -1.05
CA ALA A 545 30.74 6.54 -0.60
C ALA A 545 31.50 6.95 0.67
N GLU A 546 31.55 8.24 0.95
CA GLU A 546 32.18 8.83 2.14
C GLU A 546 31.23 8.88 3.34
N ALA A 547 29.90 8.90 3.12
CA ALA A 547 28.89 9.00 4.18
C ALA A 547 29.03 7.87 5.23
N GLY A 548 29.31 6.65 4.79
CA GLY A 548 29.54 5.48 5.64
C GLY A 548 30.89 5.44 6.38
N ASN A 549 31.76 6.45 6.20
CA ASN A 549 33.15 6.41 6.64
C ASN A 549 33.48 7.52 7.65
N ALA A 550 33.88 7.10 8.85
CA ALA A 550 34.21 7.97 9.99
C ALA A 550 35.29 9.04 9.68
N ALA A 551 36.13 8.82 8.66
CA ALA A 551 37.15 9.82 8.29
C ALA A 551 36.55 11.14 7.74
N PHE A 552 35.28 11.12 7.33
CA PHE A 552 34.55 12.25 6.75
C PHE A 552 33.46 12.79 7.67
N TRP A 553 33.58 12.52 8.97
CA TRP A 553 32.70 13.05 9.99
C TRP A 553 33.52 13.82 11.02
N ASP A 554 33.27 15.12 11.09
CA ASP A 554 33.92 15.99 12.06
C ASP A 554 33.13 16.03 13.35
N ARG A 555 33.86 15.91 14.47
CA ARG A 555 33.33 16.06 15.82
C ARG A 555 33.61 17.46 16.32
N GLU A 556 32.57 18.26 16.45
CA GLU A 556 32.66 19.66 16.85
C GLU A 556 31.99 19.92 18.21
N SER A 557 32.28 21.08 18.79
CA SER A 557 31.46 21.56 19.92
C SER A 557 30.11 22.00 19.38
N ALA A 558 29.03 21.60 20.05
CA ALA A 558 27.70 22.09 19.74
C ALA A 558 27.66 23.62 19.85
N ASP A 559 26.94 24.25 18.93
CA ASP A 559 26.84 25.70 18.88
C ASP A 559 26.22 26.28 20.14
N THR A 560 26.51 27.55 20.40
CA THR A 560 25.97 28.23 21.59
C THR A 560 24.47 28.45 21.44
N ALA A 561 23.72 28.23 22.52
CA ALA A 561 22.28 28.50 22.55
C ALA A 561 21.95 29.95 22.19
N GLY A 562 20.79 30.16 21.58
CA GLY A 562 20.23 31.47 21.23
C GLY A 562 20.24 31.79 19.74
N THR A 563 20.98 31.06 18.92
CA THR A 563 20.98 31.21 17.45
C THR A 563 21.06 29.85 16.77
N PRO A 564 20.45 29.68 15.57
CA PRO A 564 20.64 28.49 14.76
C PRO A 564 22.13 28.24 14.49
N PRO A 565 22.60 26.98 14.56
CA PRO A 565 23.93 26.60 14.10
C PRO A 565 24.19 27.08 12.68
N ALA A 566 25.41 27.50 12.37
CA ALA A 566 25.74 28.01 11.04
C ALA A 566 25.80 26.92 9.96
N SER A 567 26.09 25.68 10.35
CA SER A 567 26.10 24.51 9.46
C SER A 567 24.69 24.02 9.14
N LEU A 568 23.72 24.26 10.03
CA LEU A 568 22.38 23.73 9.93
C LEU A 568 21.58 24.41 8.80
N GLY A 569 20.96 23.59 7.96
CA GLY A 569 20.16 24.05 6.82
C GLY A 569 21.01 24.62 5.68
N GLN A 570 22.31 24.30 5.62
CA GLN A 570 23.19 24.66 4.51
C GLN A 570 23.59 23.42 3.74
N VAL A 571 23.39 23.43 2.41
CA VAL A 571 24.04 22.46 1.52
C VAL A 571 25.37 23.09 1.11
N GLU A 572 26.51 22.58 1.62
CA GLU A 572 27.84 22.98 1.12
C GLU A 572 28.17 22.31 -0.21
#